data_AF-A0A227J0M3-F1
#
_entry.id   AF-A0A227J0M3-F1
#
_cell.length_a   1.000
_cell.length_b   1.000
_cell.length_c   1.000
_cell.angle_alpha   90.00
_cell.angle_beta   90.00
_cell.angle_gamma   90.00
#
_symmetry.space_group_name_H-M   'P 1'
#
loop_
_entity.id
_entity.type
_entity.pdbx_description
1 polymer ?
#
loop_
_entity_poly.entity_id
_entity_poly.type
_entity_poly.pdbx_seq_one_letter_code
_entity_poly.pdbx_strand_id
1 'polypeptide(L)'
;LAGEMWLKEETGEDKIFYTTGRLTSEMVIKVAQMGIPVLLSRSGVTQMGLDLAKQFGITTIARAKGLRFQVFTGADKIEFDVKGENASR
;
A
#
# COMPACT_ATOMS: atom_id res chain seq x y z
N LEU A 1 -6.83 -3.18 13.27
CA LEU A 1 -7.44 -2.35 12.22
C LEU A 1 -8.69 -2.97 11.62
N ALA A 2 -8.64 -4.07 10.86
CA ALA A 2 -9.86 -4.65 10.24
C ALA A 2 -11.03 -4.84 11.22
N GLY A 3 -10.78 -5.48 12.37
CA GLY A 3 -11.82 -5.64 13.40
C GLY A 3 -12.25 -4.33 14.07
N GLU A 4 -11.36 -3.35 14.18
CA GLU A 4 -11.69 -2.04 14.74
C GLU A 4 -12.60 -1.23 13.79
N MET A 5 -12.27 -1.19 12.50
CA MET A 5 -13.12 -0.56 11.49
C MET A 5 -14.49 -1.22 11.40
N TRP A 6 -14.55 -2.55 11.52
CA TRP A 6 -15.81 -3.28 11.58
C TRP A 6 -16.65 -2.87 12.80
N LEU A 7 -16.04 -2.81 14.00
CA LEU A 7 -16.72 -2.38 15.22
C LEU A 7 -17.19 -0.93 15.18
N LYS A 8 -16.52 -0.08 14.41
CA LYS A 8 -16.84 1.35 14.24
C LYS A 8 -17.70 1.64 13.00
N GLU A 9 -18.06 0.63 12.23
CA GLU A 9 -18.78 0.75 10.95
C GLU A 9 -18.09 1.73 9.98
N GLU A 10 -16.76 1.77 9.98
CA GLU A 10 -15.96 2.64 9.12
C GLU A 10 -15.65 1.98 7.77
N THR A 11 -15.76 2.75 6.69
CA THR A 11 -15.30 2.34 5.34
C THR A 11 -13.81 2.65 5.16
N GLY A 12 -13.14 1.93 4.25
CA GLY A 12 -11.72 2.12 3.96
C GLY A 12 -11.41 3.02 2.77
N GLU A 13 -12.42 3.49 2.04
CA GLU A 13 -12.27 4.13 0.72
C GLU A 13 -11.43 5.41 0.75
N ASP A 14 -11.35 6.06 1.91
CA ASP A 14 -10.61 7.30 2.14
C ASP A 14 -9.28 7.09 2.93
N LYS A 15 -8.84 5.84 3.10
CA LYS A 15 -7.72 5.48 3.99
C LYS A 15 -6.50 4.97 3.22
N ILE A 16 -5.37 4.97 3.93
CA ILE A 16 -4.12 4.33 3.52
C ILE A 16 -3.77 3.28 4.57
N PHE A 17 -3.53 2.04 4.15
CA PHE A 17 -3.10 0.99 5.05
C PHE A 17 -1.57 0.94 5.11
N TYR A 18 -1.00 1.29 6.25
CA TYR A 18 0.45 1.19 6.50
C TYR A 18 0.79 -0.03 7.36
N THR A 19 1.86 -0.75 7.00
CA THR A 19 2.40 -1.83 7.83
C THR A 19 3.92 -1.94 7.77
N THR A 20 4.51 -2.53 8.80
CA THR A 20 5.93 -2.88 8.82
C THR A 20 6.20 -4.24 8.17
N GLY A 21 5.20 -5.11 8.08
CA GLY A 21 5.31 -6.48 7.55
C GLY A 21 5.30 -6.56 6.02
N ARG A 22 5.67 -7.73 5.48
CA ARG A 22 5.63 -7.97 4.02
C ARG A 22 4.21 -7.94 3.49
N LEU A 23 4.05 -7.43 2.27
CA LEU A 23 2.77 -7.45 1.56
C LEU A 23 2.60 -8.83 0.89
N THR A 24 2.13 -9.80 1.68
CA THR A 24 1.73 -11.13 1.19
C THR A 24 0.33 -11.07 0.57
N SER A 25 -0.08 -12.15 -0.10
CA SER A 25 -1.43 -12.31 -0.64
C SER A 25 -2.52 -12.05 0.39
N GLU A 26 -2.36 -12.61 1.60
CA GLU A 26 -3.31 -12.43 2.70
C GLU A 26 -3.40 -10.97 3.16
N MET A 27 -2.29 -10.23 3.14
CA MET A 27 -2.28 -8.81 3.49
C MET A 27 -3.05 -7.99 2.45
N VAL A 28 -2.85 -8.29 1.17
CA VAL A 28 -3.54 -7.63 0.07
C VAL A 28 -5.04 -7.95 0.09
N ILE A 29 -5.42 -9.20 0.33
CA ILE A 29 -6.83 -9.61 0.44
C ILE A 29 -7.54 -8.88 1.57
N LYS A 30 -6.91 -8.75 2.75
CA LYS A 30 -7.49 -8.00 3.87
C LYS A 30 -7.75 -6.55 3.50
N VAL A 31 -6.79 -5.90 2.85
CA VAL A 31 -6.90 -4.49 2.44
C VAL A 31 -7.99 -4.31 1.38
N ALA A 32 -8.08 -5.24 0.42
CA ALA A 32 -9.14 -5.28 -0.57
C ALA A 32 -10.53 -5.41 0.07
N GLN A 33 -10.69 -6.33 1.02
CA GLN A 33 -11.94 -6.53 1.75
C GLN A 33 -12.34 -5.32 2.61
N MET A 34 -11.35 -4.59 3.13
CA MET A 34 -11.58 -3.34 3.85
C MET A 34 -11.92 -2.16 2.94
N GLY A 35 -11.85 -2.33 1.61
CA GLY A 35 -12.09 -1.26 0.64
C GLY A 35 -11.02 -0.18 0.61
N ILE A 36 -9.80 -0.47 1.11
CA ILE A 36 -8.72 0.51 1.20
C ILE A 36 -7.96 0.61 -0.13
N PRO A 37 -7.86 1.80 -0.76
CA PRO A 37 -7.28 1.95 -2.09
C PRO A 37 -5.75 1.92 -2.13
N VAL A 38 -5.07 2.20 -1.00
CA VAL A 38 -3.60 2.32 -0.93
C VAL A 38 -3.01 1.42 0.15
N LEU A 39 -2.03 0.61 -0.22
CA LEU A 39 -1.27 -0.27 0.65
C LEU A 39 0.21 0.10 0.67
N LEU A 40 0.69 0.55 1.82
CA LEU A 40 2.07 0.99 2.05
C LEU A 40 2.79 0.05 3.01
N SER A 41 4.01 -0.37 2.67
CA SER A 41 4.88 -1.11 3.58
C SER A 41 6.34 -0.67 3.57
N ARG A 42 6.95 -0.79 4.75
CA ARG A 42 8.42 -0.72 4.91
C ARG A 42 9.14 -1.94 4.33
N SER A 43 8.49 -3.09 4.30
CA SER A 43 9.04 -4.34 3.79
C SER A 43 8.73 -4.53 2.30
N GLY A 44 9.20 -5.63 1.70
CA GLY A 44 8.88 -5.99 0.32
C GLY A 44 7.47 -6.55 0.12
N VAL A 45 7.10 -6.72 -1.14
CA VAL A 45 5.89 -7.41 -1.61
C VAL A 45 6.25 -8.79 -2.18
N THR A 46 5.42 -9.81 -1.97
CA THR A 46 5.60 -11.12 -2.61
C THR A 46 5.02 -11.10 -4.01
N GLN A 47 5.45 -12.01 -4.90
CA GLN A 47 4.92 -12.07 -6.27
C GLN A 47 3.38 -12.22 -6.29
N MET A 48 2.86 -13.19 -5.55
CA MET A 48 1.41 -13.41 -5.46
C MET A 48 0.67 -12.22 -4.82
N GLY A 49 1.27 -11.52 -3.85
CA GLY A 49 0.70 -10.30 -3.30
C GLY A 49 0.61 -9.18 -4.34
N LEU A 50 1.68 -9.00 -5.12
CA LEU A 50 1.72 -8.02 -6.21
C LEU A 50 0.66 -8.32 -7.28
N ASP A 51 0.52 -9.59 -7.67
CA ASP A 51 -0.44 -9.99 -8.70
C ASP A 51 -1.88 -9.72 -8.26
N LEU A 52 -2.22 -10.02 -7.00
CA LEU A 52 -3.53 -9.69 -6.43
C LEU A 52 -3.74 -8.17 -6.32
N ALA A 53 -2.72 -7.41 -5.93
CA ALA A 53 -2.85 -5.96 -5.83
C ALA A 53 -3.15 -5.31 -7.19
N LYS A 54 -2.54 -5.83 -8.26
CA LYS A 54 -2.88 -5.43 -9.65
C LYS A 54 -4.32 -5.80 -9.99
N GLN A 55 -4.73 -7.03 -9.70
CA GLN A 55 -6.08 -7.51 -9.98
C GLN A 55 -7.16 -6.68 -9.27
N PHE A 56 -6.91 -6.28 -8.02
CA PHE A 56 -7.84 -5.46 -7.23
C PHE A 56 -7.69 -3.95 -7.48
N GLY A 57 -6.72 -3.52 -8.29
CA GLY A 57 -6.49 -2.10 -8.57
C GLY A 57 -5.98 -1.29 -7.38
N ILE A 58 -5.40 -1.94 -6.37
CA ILE A 58 -4.87 -1.32 -5.15
C ILE A 58 -3.52 -0.69 -5.47
N THR A 59 -3.32 0.58 -5.12
CA THR A 59 -2.01 1.25 -5.20
C THR A 59 -1.08 0.65 -4.14
N THR A 60 0.03 0.07 -4.58
CA THR A 60 0.94 -0.67 -3.70
C THR A 60 2.30 0.01 -3.67
N ILE A 61 2.70 0.43 -2.48
CA ILE A 61 4.00 1.03 -2.21
C ILE A 61 4.74 0.12 -1.21
N ALA A 62 5.96 -0.26 -1.52
CA ALA A 62 6.76 -1.12 -0.67
C ALA A 62 8.22 -0.64 -0.60
N ARG A 63 9.00 -1.26 0.30
CA ARG A 63 10.39 -0.85 0.61
C ARG A 63 10.51 0.63 0.99
N ALA A 64 9.47 1.19 1.62
CA ALA A 64 9.46 2.58 2.06
C ALA A 64 10.43 2.77 3.24
N LYS A 65 11.51 3.55 3.03
CA LYS A 65 12.52 3.85 4.04
C LYS A 65 13.12 5.24 3.80
N GLY A 66 13.05 6.10 4.82
CA GLY A 66 13.53 7.49 4.71
C GLY A 66 12.80 8.22 3.59
N LEU A 67 13.55 8.86 2.69
CA LEU A 67 13.04 9.60 1.53
C LEU A 67 12.94 8.72 0.26
N ARG A 68 12.91 7.39 0.40
CA ARG A 68 12.87 6.45 -0.73
C ARG A 68 11.74 5.44 -0.56
N PHE A 69 11.08 5.10 -1.65
CA PHE A 69 10.07 4.05 -1.73
C PHE A 69 10.01 3.49 -3.14
N GLN A 70 9.28 2.38 -3.31
CA GLN A 70 9.00 1.80 -4.61
C GLN A 70 7.50 1.66 -4.80
N VAL A 71 7.00 2.19 -5.91
CA VAL A 71 5.63 1.99 -6.35
C VAL A 71 5.59 0.75 -7.23
N PHE A 72 4.78 -0.22 -6.83
CA PHE A 72 4.60 -1.47 -7.55
C PHE A 72 3.33 -1.47 -8.42
N THR A 73 2.30 -0.71 -8.02
CA THR A 73 1.03 -0.56 -8.73
C THR A 73 0.43 0.82 -8.46
N GLY A 74 -0.38 1.35 -9.39
CA GLY A 74 -1.11 2.60 -9.22
C GLY A 74 -0.25 3.86 -9.27
N ALA A 75 0.90 3.83 -9.96
CA ALA A 75 1.78 5.00 -10.08
C ALA A 75 1.11 6.19 -10.76
N ASP A 76 0.16 5.94 -11.66
CA ASP A 76 -0.72 6.92 -12.30
C ASP A 76 -1.64 7.65 -11.32
N LYS A 77 -1.86 7.08 -10.12
CA LYS A 77 -2.69 7.64 -9.05
C LYS A 77 -1.88 8.43 -8.02
N ILE A 78 -0.58 8.64 -8.26
CA ILE A 78 0.34 9.31 -7.32
C ILE A 78 0.87 10.58 -7.98
N GLU A 79 0.70 11.71 -7.30
CA GLU A 79 1.36 12.97 -7.64
C GLU A 79 2.77 12.98 -7.04
N PHE A 80 3.80 13.10 -7.88
CA PHE A 80 5.20 13.22 -7.45
C PHE A 80 5.60 14.69 -7.48
N ASP A 81 5.33 15.39 -6.39
CA ASP A 81 5.52 16.84 -6.22
C ASP A 81 6.96 17.26 -5.86
N VAL A 82 7.79 16.32 -5.38
CA VAL A 82 9.20 16.56 -5.04
C VAL A 82 10.14 15.88 -6.03
N LYS A 83 10.96 16.68 -6.72
CA LYS A 83 12.10 16.18 -7.52
C LYS A 83 13.25 15.83 -6.58
N GLY A 84 13.77 14.60 -6.68
CA GLY A 84 14.81 14.07 -5.79
C GLY A 84 16.17 14.74 -6.00
N GLU A 85 16.38 15.97 -5.55
CA GLU A 85 17.71 16.61 -5.52
C GLU A 85 18.58 16.13 -4.34
N ASN A 86 17.97 15.49 -3.33
CA ASN A 86 18.66 14.99 -2.12
C ASN A 86 18.69 13.46 -1.98
N ALA A 87 18.26 12.71 -3.00
CA ALA A 87 18.21 11.24 -2.91
C ALA A 87 19.60 10.59 -2.95
N SER A 88 20.67 11.35 -3.17
CA SER A 88 22.05 10.87 -3.38
C SER A 88 23.00 11.10 -2.18
N ARG A 89 22.50 11.57 -1.03
CA ARG A 89 23.29 11.72 0.21
C ARG A 89 22.93 10.67 1.23
#